data_AF-A0ABD1E5B8-F1
#
_entry.id   AF-A0ABD1E5B8-F1
#
_cell.length_a   1.000
_cell.length_b   1.000
_cell.length_c   1.000
_cell.angle_alpha   90.00
_cell.angle_beta   90.00
_cell.angle_gamma   90.00
#
_symmetry.space_group_name_H-M   'P 1'
#
loop_
_entity.id
_entity.type
_entity.pdbx_description
1 polymer ?
#
loop_
_entity_poly.entity_id
_entity_poly.type
_entity_poly.pdbx_seq_one_letter_code
_entity_poly.pdbx_strand_id
1 'polypeptide(L)'
;MPRKYIKKSNIESVNCEKLFAAIKLVKGNTPKSIRSAAESFNLSHATLIRYLRKIEIHFSEAEGIFADISDDELLNFLKSNSALGAKPLFTEIQEQAFVEYIINCSKMNFGLTINNIRCLAYEYAKKCSIEYPVGWDKSGKATKDWYYGFMKRHGNLSLRRPELISANRRNGFRKETVAEFFTNLGAVLDGSSVRTTSHLEFRRNRLFNSSQRR
;
A
#
# COMPACT_ATOMS: atom_id res chain seq x y z
N MET A 1 -16.27 5.49 -8.87
CA MET A 1 -16.19 4.13 -8.30
C MET A 1 -15.06 3.39 -8.98
N PRO A 2 -14.18 2.67 -8.25
CA PRO A 2 -13.18 1.81 -8.88
C PRO A 2 -13.89 0.81 -9.81
N ARG A 3 -13.39 0.65 -11.04
CA ARG A 3 -13.95 -0.33 -11.97
C ARG A 3 -13.79 -1.72 -11.35
N LYS A 4 -14.90 -2.34 -10.94
CA LYS A 4 -14.91 -3.72 -10.44
C LYS A 4 -14.78 -4.64 -11.65
N TYR A 5 -13.56 -4.83 -12.12
CA TYR A 5 -13.28 -5.68 -13.28
C TYR A 5 -13.60 -7.13 -12.91
N ILE A 6 -14.58 -7.70 -13.63
CA ILE A 6 -14.89 -9.13 -13.56
C ILE A 6 -14.06 -9.78 -14.67
N LYS A 7 -13.19 -10.73 -14.29
CA LYS A 7 -12.40 -11.49 -15.26
C LYS A 7 -13.34 -12.22 -16.21
N LYS A 8 -13.13 -12.03 -17.51
CA LYS A 8 -13.87 -12.75 -18.56
C LYS A 8 -13.32 -14.16 -18.81
N SER A 9 -12.11 -14.45 -18.33
CA SER A 9 -11.43 -15.71 -18.53
C SER A 9 -11.12 -16.40 -17.20
N ASN A 10 -11.39 -17.70 -17.16
CA ASN A 10 -11.01 -18.59 -16.05
C ASN A 10 -9.54 -19.00 -16.18
N ILE A 11 -8.63 -18.03 -16.25
CA ILE A 11 -7.19 -18.31 -16.24
C ILE A 11 -6.80 -18.49 -14.77
N GLU A 12 -6.60 -19.74 -14.38
CA GLU A 12 -6.02 -20.11 -13.09
C GLU A 12 -4.63 -19.46 -12.93
N SER A 13 -4.27 -19.10 -11.70
CA SER A 13 -2.92 -18.61 -11.44
C SER A 13 -1.91 -19.70 -11.79
N VAL A 14 -0.88 -19.34 -12.55
CA VAL A 14 0.17 -20.30 -12.94
C VAL A 14 0.82 -20.88 -11.68
N ASN A 15 0.74 -22.19 -11.50
CA ASN A 15 1.38 -22.88 -10.38
C ASN A 15 2.91 -22.83 -10.58
N CYS A 16 3.59 -22.11 -9.69
CA CYS A 16 5.03 -21.84 -9.79
C CYS A 16 5.87 -23.10 -9.58
N GLU A 17 5.41 -24.04 -8.75
CA GLU A 17 6.13 -25.29 -8.45
C GLU A 17 6.13 -26.23 -9.65
N LYS A 18 4.96 -26.37 -10.31
CA LYS A 18 4.85 -27.14 -11.57
C LYS A 18 5.75 -26.56 -12.66
N LEU A 19 5.80 -25.23 -12.74
CA LEU A 19 6.62 -24.52 -13.71
C LEU A 19 8.12 -24.71 -13.43
N PHE A 20 8.52 -24.62 -12.15
CA PHE A 20 9.89 -24.89 -11.70
C PHE A 20 10.35 -26.30 -12.08
N ALA A 21 9.53 -27.31 -11.77
CA ALA A 21 9.83 -28.70 -12.10
C ALA A 21 9.94 -28.93 -13.61
N ALA A 22 9.06 -28.33 -14.40
CA ALA A 22 9.11 -28.39 -15.87
C ALA A 22 10.39 -27.76 -16.44
N ILE A 23 10.82 -26.63 -15.88
CA ILE A 23 12.05 -25.94 -16.29
C ILE A 23 13.29 -26.78 -15.95
N LYS A 24 13.32 -27.39 -14.75
CA LYS A 24 14.42 -28.28 -14.33
C LYS A 24 14.55 -29.52 -15.22
N LEU A 25 13.43 -30.06 -15.73
CA LEU A 25 13.46 -31.16 -16.71
C LEU A 25 13.98 -30.74 -18.09
N VAL A 26 13.83 -29.47 -18.48
CA VAL A 26 14.30 -28.97 -19.78
C VAL A 26 15.77 -28.59 -19.75
N LYS A 27 16.24 -27.99 -18.65
CA LYS A 27 17.62 -27.46 -18.51
C LYS A 27 18.55 -28.34 -17.67
N GLY A 28 18.05 -29.42 -17.06
CA GLY A 28 18.85 -30.36 -16.28
C GLY A 28 19.62 -31.38 -17.11
N ASN A 29 20.32 -32.29 -16.44
CA ASN A 29 21.26 -33.26 -17.04
C ASN A 29 20.64 -34.20 -18.10
N THR A 30 19.32 -34.43 -18.07
CA THR A 30 18.59 -35.18 -19.11
C THR A 30 17.52 -34.29 -19.74
N PRO A 31 17.86 -33.50 -20.78
CA PRO A 31 16.95 -32.51 -21.33
C PRO A 31 15.78 -33.19 -22.05
N LYS A 32 14.57 -33.05 -21.51
CA LYS A 32 13.35 -33.42 -22.24
C LYS A 32 12.93 -32.29 -23.18
N SER A 33 12.23 -32.65 -24.26
CA SER A 33 11.65 -31.64 -25.15
C SER A 33 10.65 -30.75 -24.39
N ILE A 34 10.58 -29.47 -24.75
CA ILE A 34 9.71 -28.49 -24.09
C ILE A 34 8.25 -28.97 -24.07
N ARG A 35 7.79 -29.63 -25.15
CA ARG A 35 6.44 -30.21 -25.23
C ARG A 35 6.25 -31.35 -24.23
N SER A 36 7.19 -32.29 -24.16
CA SER A 36 7.12 -33.42 -23.23
C SER A 36 7.17 -32.97 -21.77
N ALA A 37 8.01 -31.99 -21.44
CA ALA A 37 8.08 -31.42 -20.09
C ALA A 37 6.80 -30.64 -19.72
N ALA A 38 6.20 -29.91 -20.65
CA ALA A 38 4.94 -29.21 -20.40
C ALA A 38 3.78 -30.20 -20.17
N GLU A 39 3.71 -31.27 -20.97
CA GLU A 39 2.69 -32.31 -20.88
C GLU A 39 2.76 -33.07 -19.55
N SER A 40 3.97 -33.43 -19.07
CA SER A 40 4.13 -34.13 -17.80
C SER A 40 3.61 -33.36 -16.58
N PHE A 41 3.53 -32.04 -16.66
CA PHE A 41 3.07 -31.18 -15.56
C PHE A 41 1.72 -30.51 -15.84
N ASN A 42 1.00 -30.91 -16.90
CA ASN A 42 -0.27 -30.31 -17.32
C ASN A 42 -0.17 -28.79 -17.51
N LEU A 43 0.93 -28.33 -18.11
CA LEU A 43 1.15 -26.92 -18.45
C LEU A 43 0.95 -26.70 -19.94
N SER A 44 0.42 -25.52 -20.31
CA SER A 44 0.48 -25.11 -21.71
C SER A 44 1.92 -24.90 -22.13
N HIS A 45 2.32 -25.52 -23.23
CA HIS A 45 3.63 -25.35 -23.86
C HIS A 45 4.00 -23.87 -24.08
N ALA A 46 3.01 -23.03 -24.44
CA ALA A 46 3.20 -21.60 -24.61
C ALA A 46 3.57 -20.89 -23.30
N THR A 47 3.02 -21.34 -22.17
CA THR A 47 3.38 -20.84 -20.83
C THR A 47 4.83 -21.18 -20.54
N LEU A 48 5.25 -22.43 -20.71
CA LEU A 48 6.63 -22.85 -20.45
C LEU A 48 7.65 -22.07 -21.30
N ILE A 49 7.40 -21.92 -22.60
CA ILE A 49 8.25 -21.10 -23.49
C ILE A 49 8.35 -19.65 -23.01
N ARG A 50 7.22 -19.05 -22.63
CA ARG A 50 7.20 -17.65 -22.16
C ARG A 50 8.13 -17.45 -20.97
N TYR A 51 8.14 -18.39 -20.02
CA TYR A 51 9.00 -18.29 -18.84
C TYR A 51 10.46 -18.63 -19.16
N LEU A 52 10.74 -19.61 -20.01
CA LEU A 52 12.10 -19.88 -20.48
C LEU A 52 12.74 -18.64 -21.11
N ARG A 53 12.02 -17.96 -22.02
CA ARG A 53 12.50 -16.71 -22.61
C ARG A 53 12.73 -15.60 -21.59
N LYS A 54 11.86 -15.50 -20.58
CA LYS A 54 12.04 -14.52 -19.49
C LYS A 54 13.29 -14.80 -18.67
N ILE A 55 13.56 -16.07 -18.40
CA ILE A 55 14.76 -16.50 -17.65
C ILE A 55 15.99 -16.22 -18.52
N GLU A 56 15.96 -16.56 -19.80
CA GLU A 56 17.04 -16.23 -20.73
C GLU A 56 17.34 -14.73 -20.74
N ILE A 57 16.34 -13.85 -20.84
CA ILE A 57 16.57 -12.39 -20.79
C ILE A 57 17.14 -11.91 -19.45
N HIS A 58 16.68 -12.47 -18.33
CA HIS A 58 17.03 -11.97 -17.01
C HIS A 58 18.38 -12.49 -16.50
N PHE A 59 18.77 -13.70 -16.91
CA PHE A 59 19.96 -14.38 -16.41
C PHE A 59 21.07 -14.51 -17.48
N SER A 60 20.89 -14.01 -18.71
CA SER A 60 21.90 -14.14 -19.78
C SER A 60 22.70 -12.86 -20.04
N GLU A 61 23.91 -12.81 -19.49
CA GLU A 61 25.11 -12.26 -20.17
C GLU A 61 26.20 -13.33 -20.40
N ALA A 62 26.08 -14.56 -19.87
CA ALA A 62 27.02 -15.64 -20.17
C ALA A 62 26.32 -17.00 -20.32
N GLU A 63 26.63 -17.70 -21.41
CA GLU A 63 26.13 -19.03 -21.73
C GLU A 63 26.58 -20.05 -20.67
N GLY A 64 25.68 -20.46 -19.76
CA GLY A 64 25.98 -21.54 -18.79
C GLY A 64 25.28 -21.46 -17.44
N ILE A 65 24.67 -20.33 -17.09
CA ILE A 65 24.30 -19.98 -15.70
C ILE A 65 23.18 -20.85 -15.09
N PHE A 66 22.44 -21.66 -15.86
CA PHE A 66 21.33 -22.47 -15.30
C PHE A 66 21.75 -23.48 -14.22
N ALA A 67 23.01 -23.92 -14.23
CA ALA A 67 23.56 -24.81 -13.21
C ALA A 67 23.94 -24.08 -11.91
N ASP A 68 24.23 -22.79 -11.98
CA ASP A 68 24.71 -21.97 -10.85
C ASP A 68 23.58 -21.18 -10.16
N ILE A 69 22.38 -21.10 -10.78
CA ILE A 69 21.22 -20.45 -10.16
C ILE A 69 20.70 -21.32 -9.02
N SER A 70 20.66 -20.75 -7.81
CA SER A 70 20.03 -21.40 -6.66
C SER A 70 18.55 -21.69 -6.91
N ASP A 71 18.08 -22.88 -6.52
CA ASP A 71 16.67 -23.30 -6.64
C ASP A 71 15.72 -22.24 -6.03
N ASP A 72 16.14 -21.57 -4.94
CA ASP A 72 15.38 -20.50 -4.26
C ASP A 72 15.29 -19.21 -5.08
N GLU A 73 16.37 -18.84 -5.76
CA GLU A 73 16.43 -17.65 -6.60
C GLU A 73 15.51 -17.79 -7.82
N LEU A 74 15.53 -18.97 -8.45
CA LEU A 74 14.64 -19.28 -9.57
C LEU A 74 13.18 -19.30 -9.14
N LEU A 75 12.85 -19.90 -7.98
CA LEU A 75 11.50 -19.91 -7.44
C LEU A 75 10.99 -18.49 -7.15
N ASN A 76 11.82 -17.63 -6.57
CA ASN A 76 11.47 -16.23 -6.32
C ASN A 76 11.25 -15.44 -7.62
N PHE A 77 12.08 -15.68 -8.63
CA PHE A 77 11.89 -15.12 -9.97
C PHE A 77 10.56 -15.57 -10.60
N LEU A 78 10.21 -16.85 -10.50
CA LEU A 78 8.95 -17.37 -11.04
C LEU A 78 7.74 -16.80 -10.31
N LYS A 79 7.77 -16.69 -8.97
CA LYS A 79 6.70 -16.10 -8.16
C LYS A 79 6.47 -14.62 -8.51
N SER A 80 7.52 -13.83 -8.65
CA SER A 80 7.40 -12.41 -9.04
C SER A 80 6.86 -12.23 -10.46
N ASN A 81 7.12 -13.19 -11.35
CA ASN A 81 6.68 -13.16 -12.74
C ASN A 81 5.34 -13.85 -13.01
N SER A 82 4.80 -14.62 -12.06
CA SER A 82 3.53 -15.34 -12.17
C SER A 82 2.31 -14.51 -11.82
N ALA A 83 2.51 -13.39 -11.11
CA ALA A 83 1.43 -12.47 -10.78
C ALA A 83 0.79 -11.90 -12.07
N LEU A 84 -0.50 -12.16 -12.27
CA LEU A 84 -1.26 -11.57 -13.37
C LEU A 84 -1.58 -10.10 -13.05
N GLY A 85 -0.92 -9.17 -13.73
CA GLY A 85 -1.19 -7.74 -13.63
C GLY A 85 -0.06 -6.88 -14.21
N ALA A 86 -0.31 -5.57 -14.30
CA ALA A 86 0.77 -4.62 -14.54
C ALA A 86 1.69 -4.61 -13.31
N LYS A 87 3.02 -4.63 -13.55
CA LYS A 87 4.00 -4.47 -12.47
C LYS A 87 3.75 -3.13 -11.76
N PRO A 88 3.89 -3.07 -10.42
CA PRO A 88 3.84 -1.80 -9.72
C PRO A 88 4.93 -0.88 -10.27
N LEU A 89 4.62 0.42 -10.33
CA LEU A 89 5.55 1.42 -10.86
C LEU A 89 6.78 1.58 -9.96
N PHE A 90 6.55 1.54 -8.65
CA PHE A 90 7.57 1.71 -7.62
C PHE A 90 7.96 0.35 -7.04
N THR A 91 9.22 0.23 -6.64
CA THR A 91 9.67 -0.93 -5.84
C THR A 91 9.01 -0.91 -4.46
N GLU A 92 9.02 -2.03 -3.75
CA GLU A 92 8.44 -2.10 -2.40
C GLU A 92 9.06 -1.07 -1.45
N ILE A 93 10.38 -0.88 -1.54
CA ILE A 93 11.12 0.11 -0.74
C ILE A 93 10.66 1.55 -1.07
N GLN A 94 10.51 1.87 -2.36
CA GLN A 94 10.05 3.17 -2.81
C GLN A 94 8.59 3.42 -2.44
N GLU A 95 7.71 2.41 -2.57
CA GLU A 95 6.32 2.52 -2.13
C GLU A 95 6.25 2.77 -0.63
N GLN A 96 7.06 2.08 0.17
CA GLN A 96 7.07 2.25 1.62
C GLN A 96 7.51 3.68 2.02
N ALA A 97 8.56 4.20 1.40
CA ALA A 97 8.99 5.59 1.62
C ALA A 97 7.90 6.59 1.23
N PHE A 98 7.19 6.32 0.13
CA PHE A 98 6.07 7.15 -0.33
C PHE A 98 4.88 7.10 0.64
N VAL A 99 4.55 5.93 1.19
CA VAL A 99 3.52 5.74 2.23
C VAL A 99 3.88 6.50 3.50
N GLU A 100 5.12 6.40 3.96
CA GLU A 100 5.60 7.11 5.15
C GLU A 100 5.46 8.62 5.00
N TYR A 101 5.81 9.16 3.83
CA TYR A 101 5.62 10.56 3.51
C TYR A 101 4.14 10.98 3.61
N ILE A 102 3.22 10.20 3.05
CA ILE A 102 1.77 10.46 3.13
C ILE A 102 1.28 10.48 4.59
N ILE A 103 1.74 9.53 5.41
CA ILE A 103 1.39 9.45 6.82
C ILE A 103 1.92 10.68 7.58
N ASN A 104 3.14 11.11 7.30
CA ASN A 104 3.74 12.29 7.92
C ASN A 104 2.98 13.58 7.55
N CYS A 105 2.57 13.74 6.29
CA CYS A 105 1.68 14.83 5.89
C CYS A 105 0.37 14.81 6.69
N SER A 106 -0.22 13.64 6.88
CA SER A 106 -1.44 13.49 7.68
C SER A 106 -1.23 13.88 9.14
N LYS A 107 -0.11 13.52 9.77
CA LYS A 107 0.23 13.90 11.15
C LYS A 107 0.38 15.41 11.32
N MET A 108 0.87 16.10 10.29
CA MET A 108 1.00 17.55 10.25
C MET A 108 -0.30 18.28 9.87
N ASN A 109 -1.44 17.58 9.86
CA ASN A 109 -2.75 18.09 9.44
C ASN A 109 -2.81 18.58 7.98
N PHE A 110 -1.90 18.10 7.11
CA PHE A 110 -1.98 18.29 5.67
C PHE A 110 -2.76 17.14 5.04
N GLY A 111 -4.07 17.33 4.91
CA GLY A 111 -4.95 16.38 4.22
C GLY A 111 -4.62 16.28 2.73
N LEU A 112 -4.05 15.15 2.30
CA LEU A 112 -3.78 14.91 0.88
C LEU A 112 -5.02 14.38 0.17
N THR A 113 -5.46 15.08 -0.88
CA THR A 113 -6.52 14.60 -1.75
C THR A 113 -6.01 13.52 -2.71
N ILE A 114 -6.92 12.79 -3.34
CA ILE A 114 -6.58 11.82 -4.40
C ILE A 114 -5.74 12.48 -5.51
N ASN A 115 -6.05 13.73 -5.87
CA ASN A 115 -5.29 14.44 -6.90
C ASN A 115 -3.89 14.78 -6.40
N ASN A 116 -3.73 15.21 -5.15
CA ASN A 116 -2.41 15.51 -4.58
C ASN A 116 -1.53 14.27 -4.59
N ILE A 117 -2.05 13.12 -4.17
CA ILE A 117 -1.30 11.85 -4.18
C ILE A 117 -0.87 11.47 -5.61
N ARG A 118 -1.75 11.68 -6.59
CA ARG A 118 -1.44 11.39 -8.00
C ARG A 118 -0.40 12.35 -8.59
N CYS A 119 -0.42 13.63 -8.22
CA CYS A 119 0.60 14.59 -8.61
C CYS A 119 1.94 14.25 -7.94
N LEU A 120 1.93 13.98 -6.64
CA LEU A 120 3.11 13.57 -5.87
C LEU A 120 3.74 12.30 -6.45
N ALA A 121 2.94 11.32 -6.87
CA ALA A 121 3.46 10.11 -7.49
C ALA A 121 4.18 10.39 -8.82
N TYR A 122 3.64 11.29 -9.64
CA TYR A 122 4.30 11.71 -10.88
C TYR A 122 5.62 12.46 -10.60
N GLU A 123 5.59 13.41 -9.67
CA GLU A 123 6.80 14.13 -9.26
C GLU A 123 7.86 13.21 -8.66
N TYR A 124 7.45 12.24 -7.84
CA TYR A 124 8.33 11.26 -7.24
C TYR A 124 8.94 10.35 -8.29
N ALA A 125 8.15 9.84 -9.24
CA ALA A 125 8.65 9.02 -10.35
C ALA A 125 9.68 9.79 -11.20
N LYS A 126 9.41 11.08 -11.47
CA LYS A 126 10.32 11.95 -12.22
C LYS A 126 11.62 12.24 -11.47
N LYS A 127 11.57 12.47 -10.16
CA LYS A 127 12.76 12.68 -9.31
C LYS A 127 13.62 11.44 -9.17
N CYS A 128 13.00 10.26 -9.12
CA CYS A 128 13.70 8.99 -9.05
C CYS A 128 14.12 8.45 -10.42
N SER A 129 13.89 9.20 -11.51
CA SER A 129 14.19 8.80 -12.90
C SER A 129 13.59 7.43 -13.26
N ILE A 130 12.40 7.13 -12.75
CA ILE A 130 11.69 5.87 -13.00
C ILE A 130 10.91 6.00 -14.30
N GLU A 131 10.91 4.98 -15.14
CA GLU A 131 10.06 4.95 -16.33
C GLU A 131 8.58 4.90 -15.94
N TYR A 132 7.79 5.84 -16.46
CA TYR A 132 6.36 5.94 -16.21
C TYR A 132 5.58 6.11 -17.52
N PRO A 133 4.26 5.86 -17.53
CA PRO A 133 3.47 5.95 -18.75
C PRO A 133 3.44 7.37 -19.32
N VAL A 134 3.62 7.53 -20.64
CA VAL A 134 3.64 8.81 -21.37
C VAL A 134 2.40 9.69 -21.12
N GLY A 135 1.26 9.06 -20.79
CA GLY A 135 0.04 9.80 -20.42
C GLY A 135 0.16 10.62 -19.12
N TRP A 136 1.14 10.33 -18.27
CA TRP A 136 1.40 11.07 -17.04
C TRP A 136 1.98 12.45 -17.34
N ASP A 137 2.91 12.57 -18.29
CA ASP A 137 3.47 13.86 -18.71
C ASP A 137 2.38 14.79 -19.26
N LYS A 138 1.48 14.25 -20.09
CA LYS A 138 0.37 15.02 -20.67
C LYS A 138 -0.61 15.54 -19.62
N SER A 139 -0.80 14.80 -18.52
CA SER A 139 -1.79 15.13 -17.49
C SER A 139 -1.20 15.75 -16.22
N GLY A 140 0.14 15.76 -16.10
CA GLY A 140 0.90 16.20 -14.94
C GLY A 140 0.66 15.37 -13.67
N LYS A 141 0.11 14.15 -13.79
CA LYS A 141 -0.26 13.31 -12.64
C LYS A 141 -0.47 11.84 -13.02
N ALA A 142 -0.36 10.97 -12.01
CA ALA A 142 -0.65 9.56 -12.15
C ALA A 142 -2.09 9.26 -12.60
N THR A 143 -2.36 8.10 -13.22
CA THR A 143 -3.73 7.68 -13.55
C THR A 143 -4.54 7.31 -12.31
N LYS A 144 -5.88 7.32 -12.42
CA LYS A 144 -6.75 6.84 -11.32
C LYS A 144 -6.55 5.35 -11.05
N ASP A 145 -6.31 4.56 -12.09
CA ASP A 145 -6.08 3.12 -11.97
C ASP A 145 -4.82 2.81 -11.15
N TRP A 146 -3.74 3.58 -11.38
CA TRP A 146 -2.54 3.49 -10.56
C TRP A 146 -2.85 3.77 -9.07
N TYR A 147 -3.59 4.86 -8.79
CA TYR A 147 -3.94 5.24 -7.43
C TYR A 147 -4.76 4.14 -6.71
N TYR A 148 -5.79 3.58 -7.36
CA TYR A 148 -6.58 2.50 -6.75
C TYR A 148 -5.76 1.21 -6.58
N GLY A 149 -4.84 0.92 -7.49
CA GLY A 149 -3.89 -0.19 -7.35
C GLY A 149 -2.96 0.00 -6.14
N PHE A 150 -2.41 1.21 -5.99
CA PHE A 150 -1.57 1.59 -4.85
C PHE A 150 -2.31 1.45 -3.52
N MET A 151 -3.52 2.03 -3.42
CA MET A 151 -4.34 1.92 -2.19
C MET A 151 -4.75 0.48 -1.88
N LYS A 152 -4.91 -0.39 -2.88
CA LYS A 152 -5.21 -1.81 -2.66
C LYS A 152 -4.03 -2.56 -2.05
N ARG A 153 -2.79 -2.18 -2.39
CA ARG A 153 -1.57 -2.74 -1.78
C ARG A 153 -1.38 -2.21 -0.35
N HIS A 154 -1.69 -0.94 -0.14
CA HIS A 154 -1.48 -0.23 1.12
C HIS A 154 -2.81 0.06 1.84
N GLY A 155 -3.42 -1.01 2.38
CA GLY A 155 -4.71 -0.91 3.09
C GLY A 155 -4.65 -0.15 4.43
N ASN A 156 -3.45 0.14 4.92
CA ASN A 156 -3.20 1.01 6.07
C ASN A 156 -3.50 2.49 5.78
N LEU A 157 -3.51 2.90 4.50
CA LEU A 157 -3.88 4.24 4.10
C LEU A 157 -5.40 4.34 3.95
N SER A 158 -6.02 5.22 4.75
CA SER A 158 -7.42 5.58 4.58
C SER A 158 -7.53 7.05 4.21
N LEU A 159 -8.28 7.35 3.13
CA LEU A 159 -8.61 8.73 2.81
C LEU A 159 -9.82 9.16 3.63
N ARG A 160 -9.58 10.03 4.61
CA ARG A 160 -10.65 10.79 5.23
C ARG A 160 -10.94 12.01 4.37
N ARG A 161 -12.22 12.40 4.28
CA ARG A 161 -12.55 13.73 3.74
C ARG A 161 -11.89 14.74 4.68
N PRO A 162 -11.00 15.62 4.19
CA PRO A 162 -10.46 16.67 5.04
C PRO A 162 -11.64 17.54 5.47
N GLU A 163 -11.91 17.60 6.77
CA GLU A 163 -12.73 18.67 7.30
C GLU A 163 -11.95 19.97 7.07
N LEU A 164 -12.61 21.00 6.54
CA LEU A 164 -12.02 22.32 6.37
C LEU A 164 -11.69 22.88 7.75
N ILE A 165 -10.48 22.60 8.23
CA ILE A 165 -9.92 23.25 9.39
C ILE A 165 -9.54 24.65 8.92
N SER A 166 -10.26 25.66 9.42
CA SER A 166 -9.93 27.06 9.13
C SER A 166 -8.49 27.35 9.55
N ALA A 167 -7.84 28.30 8.87
CA ALA A 167 -6.50 28.75 9.23
C ALA A 167 -6.41 29.10 10.73
N ASN A 168 -7.48 29.70 11.28
CA ASN A 168 -7.61 30.03 12.69
C ASN A 168 -7.58 28.79 13.59
N ARG A 169 -8.29 27.70 13.25
CA ARG A 169 -8.21 26.45 14.04
C ARG A 169 -6.80 25.86 13.98
N ARG A 170 -6.18 25.80 12.79
CA ARG A 170 -4.80 25.31 12.66
C ARG A 170 -3.81 26.12 13.50
N ASN A 171 -3.94 27.44 13.48
CA ASN A 171 -3.09 28.34 14.27
C ASN A 171 -3.38 28.23 15.77
N GLY A 172 -4.65 27.99 16.16
CA GLY A 172 -5.06 27.76 17.54
C GLY A 172 -4.45 26.52 18.19
N PHE A 173 -4.09 25.51 17.40
CA PHE A 173 -3.43 24.28 17.87
C PHE A 173 -1.89 24.34 17.78
N ARG A 174 -1.27 25.51 17.57
CA ARG A 174 0.19 25.68 17.62
C ARG A 174 0.69 25.60 19.06
N LYS A 175 1.87 25.00 19.28
CA LYS A 175 2.47 24.81 20.62
C LYS A 175 2.45 26.09 21.47
N GLU A 176 2.86 27.21 20.88
CA GLU A 176 2.89 28.52 21.54
C GLU A 176 1.49 29.00 21.94
N THR A 177 0.53 28.93 21.00
CA THR A 177 -0.85 29.38 21.23
C THR A 177 -1.58 28.52 22.25
N VAL A 178 -1.31 27.21 22.24
CA VAL A 178 -1.83 26.26 23.24
C VAL A 178 -1.20 26.53 24.60
N ALA A 179 0.11 26.78 24.66
CA ALA A 179 0.79 27.11 25.91
C ALA A 179 0.25 28.42 26.50
N GLU A 180 0.12 29.47 25.69
CA GLU A 180 -0.46 30.74 26.10
C GLU A 180 -1.91 30.59 26.60
N PHE A 181 -2.72 29.80 25.90
CA PHE A 181 -4.08 29.48 26.34
C PHE A 181 -4.09 28.83 27.74
N PHE A 182 -3.26 27.81 27.98
CA PHE A 182 -3.22 27.14 29.29
C PHE A 182 -2.62 28.01 30.40
N THR A 183 -1.64 28.87 30.07
CA THR A 183 -1.12 29.87 31.02
C THR A 183 -2.22 30.85 31.43
N ASN A 184 -2.96 31.39 30.46
CA ASN A 184 -4.06 32.32 30.73
C ASN A 184 -5.20 31.62 31.48
N LEU A 185 -5.52 30.38 31.13
CA LEU A 185 -6.51 29.56 31.83
C LEU A 185 -6.10 29.33 33.29
N GLY A 186 -4.84 28.97 33.54
CA GLY A 186 -4.30 28.80 34.89
C GLY A 186 -4.42 30.09 35.72
N ALA A 187 -4.00 31.23 35.15
CA ALA A 187 -4.12 32.53 35.81
C ALA A 187 -5.58 32.89 36.16
N VAL A 188 -6.53 32.57 35.28
CA VAL A 188 -7.96 32.76 35.56
C VAL A 188 -8.43 31.81 36.65
N LEU A 189 -8.07 30.52 36.61
CA LEU A 189 -8.46 29.53 37.62
C LEU A 189 -7.86 29.82 39.00
N ASP A 190 -6.66 30.38 39.06
CA ASP A 190 -5.97 30.74 40.31
C ASP A 190 -6.44 32.11 40.86
N GLY A 191 -6.70 33.06 39.96
CA GLY A 191 -7.14 34.42 40.31
C GLY A 191 -8.64 34.57 40.57
N SER A 192 -9.45 33.70 39.97
CA SER A 192 -10.85 33.55 40.35
C SER A 192 -10.93 32.49 41.44
N SER A 193 -11.46 32.86 42.60
CA SER A 193 -12.01 31.88 43.55
C SER A 193 -13.27 31.24 42.95
N VAL A 194 -13.13 30.61 41.78
CA VAL A 194 -14.07 29.59 41.34
C VAL A 194 -13.81 28.45 42.29
N ARG A 195 -14.47 28.55 43.45
CA ARG A 195 -14.86 27.40 44.26
C ARG A 195 -15.28 26.38 43.23
N THR A 196 -14.51 25.31 43.12
CA THR A 196 -14.99 24.10 42.48
C THR A 196 -16.27 23.80 43.23
N THR A 197 -17.41 24.20 42.70
CA THR A 197 -18.69 23.88 43.29
C THR A 197 -18.71 22.37 43.21
N SER A 198 -18.55 21.78 44.38
CA SER A 198 -18.72 20.38 44.69
C SER A 198 -20.16 19.98 44.36
N HIS A 199 -20.52 19.99 43.07
CA HIS A 199 -21.78 19.49 42.56
C HIS A 199 -21.66 18.00 42.17
N LEU A 200 -20.70 17.29 42.77
CA LEU A 200 -20.58 15.83 42.71
C LEU A 200 -21.10 15.11 43.95
N GLU A 201 -21.74 15.81 44.91
CA GLU A 201 -22.40 15.13 46.05
C GLU A 201 -23.92 14.95 45.93
N PHE A 202 -24.57 15.44 44.88
CA PHE A 202 -26.03 15.29 44.73
C PHE A 202 -26.44 14.14 43.79
N ARG A 203 -25.83 12.95 43.93
CA ARG A 203 -26.40 11.72 43.33
C ARG A 203 -25.95 10.42 43.98
N ARG A 204 -25.74 10.43 45.30
CA ARG A 204 -25.49 9.22 46.07
C ARG A 204 -26.31 9.23 47.36
N ASN A 205 -27.64 9.20 47.23
CA ASN A 205 -28.61 8.68 48.21
C ASN A 205 -30.06 9.07 47.82
N ARG A 206 -30.61 8.47 46.76
CA ARG A 206 -32.08 8.38 46.61
C ARG A 206 -32.55 7.31 45.62
N LEU A 207 -32.02 6.08 45.69
CA LEU A 207 -32.66 4.90 45.04
C LEU A 207 -32.49 3.60 45.85
N PHE A 208 -32.34 3.70 47.17
CA PHE A 208 -32.53 2.56 48.08
C PHE A 208 -33.48 2.97 49.20
N ASN A 209 -34.77 2.91 48.88
CA ASN A 209 -35.82 2.45 49.79
C ASN A 209 -37.09 2.29 48.95
N SER A 210 -37.19 1.11 48.35
CA SER A 210 -38.46 0.43 48.19
C SER A 210 -39.19 0.34 49.54
N SER A 211 -40.52 0.27 49.46
CA SER A 211 -41.46 0.01 50.57
C SER A 211 -41.72 1.19 51.50
N GLN A 212 -42.82 1.91 51.27
CA GLN A 212 -44.02 1.78 52.11
C GLN A 212 -45.16 2.69 51.63
N ARG A 213 -46.39 2.22 51.90
CA ARG A 213 -47.71 2.90 51.86
C ARG A 213 -48.39 2.86 50.49
N ARG A 214 -49.21 1.82 50.25
CA ARG A 214 -50.66 1.71 50.59
C ARG A 214 -51.48 2.77 49.88
#